data_AF-A0AAE3NPS1-F1
#
_entry.id   AF-A0AAE3NPS1-F1
#
_cell.length_a   1.000
_cell.length_b   1.000
_cell.length_c   1.000
_cell.angle_alpha   90.00
_cell.angle_beta   90.00
_cell.angle_gamma   90.00
#
_symmetry.space_group_name_H-M   'P 1'
#
loop_
_entity.id
_entity.type
_entity.pdbx_description
1 polymer ?
#
loop_
_entity_poly.entity_id
_entity_poly.type
_entity_poly.pdbx_seq_one_letter_code
_entity_poly.pdbx_strand_id
1 'polypeptide(L)'
;MTVLPVMAGLVAAAGAAWAQCDLPAPSWEAGNWEVFQTPDYDYYASSPEYPGLRVRLDLDAPVTPRVLDFATPPRYGGRVGVLQYFSGDPGTSYLVTIVRNAVVDLRTGETLGMPVYSEDCEPADWQWYDDRVVVEMSYGTDVIELS
;
A
#
# COMPACT_ATOMS: atom_id res chain seq x y z
N MET A 1 46.53 45.35 -18.25
CA MET A 1 45.26 45.70 -17.58
C MET A 1 44.28 44.59 -17.85
N THR A 2 43.89 43.93 -16.77
CA THR A 2 42.85 42.90 -16.60
C THR A 2 41.48 43.41 -17.04
N VAL A 3 40.58 42.54 -17.54
CA VAL A 3 39.27 42.16 -16.95
C VAL A 3 38.61 41.06 -17.84
N LEU A 4 38.37 39.89 -17.25
CA LEU A 4 37.32 38.89 -17.57
C LEU A 4 36.15 39.11 -16.59
N PRO A 5 34.97 38.44 -16.66
CA PRO A 5 34.17 37.84 -17.76
C PRO A 5 32.69 38.33 -17.64
N VAL A 6 31.70 37.71 -18.31
CA VAL A 6 30.44 37.19 -17.68
C VAL A 6 29.74 36.27 -18.70
N MET A 7 29.74 34.96 -18.42
CA MET A 7 28.71 34.04 -18.91
C MET A 7 27.46 34.22 -18.03
N ALA A 8 26.32 34.58 -18.63
CA ALA A 8 25.03 34.44 -17.97
C ALA A 8 24.47 33.06 -18.34
N GLY A 9 24.66 32.10 -17.43
CA GLY A 9 24.11 30.76 -17.52
C GLY A 9 22.58 30.75 -17.37
N LEU A 10 21.97 29.74 -17.99
CA LEU A 10 20.58 29.35 -17.81
C LEU A 10 20.21 29.31 -16.32
N VAL A 11 19.13 29.99 -15.94
CA VAL A 11 18.40 29.62 -14.72
C VAL A 11 17.31 28.64 -15.15
N ALA A 12 17.62 27.35 -14.96
CA ALA A 12 16.61 26.30 -14.97
C ALA A 12 15.64 26.56 -13.82
N ALA A 13 14.36 26.80 -14.13
CA ALA A 13 13.29 26.72 -13.15
C ALA A 13 13.04 25.23 -12.85
N ALA A 14 13.80 24.68 -11.91
CA ALA A 14 13.57 23.34 -11.38
C ALA A 14 12.53 23.40 -10.26
N GLY A 15 11.39 22.76 -10.54
CA GLY A 15 10.48 22.04 -9.63
C GLY A 15 10.24 22.59 -8.22
N ALA A 16 9.05 23.15 -8.01
CA ALA A 16 8.34 23.04 -6.73
C ALA A 16 7.14 22.10 -6.92
N ALA A 17 7.40 20.86 -7.33
CA ALA A 17 6.49 19.76 -7.07
C ALA A 17 6.94 19.19 -5.72
N TRP A 18 6.23 19.53 -4.66
CA TRP A 18 6.40 18.87 -3.36
C TRP A 18 6.11 17.40 -3.61
N ALA A 19 7.13 16.55 -3.46
CA ALA A 19 7.14 15.21 -4.00
C ALA A 19 6.03 14.37 -3.38
N GLN A 20 5.00 14.11 -4.19
CA GLN A 20 4.05 13.05 -3.95
C GLN A 20 4.86 11.74 -3.85
N CYS A 21 4.61 10.93 -2.83
CA CYS A 21 5.35 9.70 -2.60
C CYS A 21 5.39 8.85 -3.86
N ASP A 22 6.59 8.44 -4.27
CA ASP A 22 6.73 7.45 -5.35
C ASP A 22 6.20 6.12 -4.82
N LEU A 23 5.01 5.73 -5.26
CA LEU A 23 4.50 4.39 -5.01
C LEU A 23 5.48 3.36 -5.56
N PRO A 24 5.79 2.30 -4.80
CA PRO A 24 6.65 1.24 -5.31
C PRO A 24 6.03 0.64 -6.57
N ALA A 25 6.91 0.22 -7.50
CA ALA A 25 6.47 -0.59 -8.63
C ALA A 25 5.87 -1.90 -8.11
N PRO A 26 4.75 -2.39 -8.69
CA PRO A 26 4.20 -3.68 -8.30
C PRO A 26 5.22 -4.80 -8.42
N SER A 27 5.22 -5.72 -7.46
CA SER A 27 6.05 -6.92 -7.47
C SER A 27 5.61 -7.91 -8.54
N TRP A 28 6.39 -8.99 -8.72
CA TRP A 28 5.99 -10.10 -9.58
C TRP A 28 4.71 -10.75 -9.05
N GLU A 29 4.63 -10.94 -7.74
CA GLU A 29 3.53 -11.55 -7.01
C GLU A 29 2.24 -10.73 -7.18
N ALA A 30 2.34 -9.40 -7.23
CA ALA A 30 1.22 -8.51 -7.53
C ALA A 30 0.63 -8.74 -8.94
N GLY A 31 1.45 -9.17 -9.91
CA GLY A 31 1.03 -9.44 -11.28
C GLY A 31 -0.01 -10.56 -11.42
N ASN A 32 -0.15 -11.41 -10.40
CA ASN A 32 -1.14 -12.47 -10.34
C ASN A 32 -2.48 -12.01 -9.73
N TRP A 33 -2.64 -10.73 -9.40
CA TRP A 33 -3.86 -10.20 -8.81
C TRP A 33 -4.57 -9.24 -9.77
N GLU A 34 -5.88 -9.45 -9.92
CA GLU A 34 -6.76 -8.59 -10.69
C GLU A 34 -7.69 -7.83 -9.74
N VAL A 35 -7.75 -6.51 -9.91
CA VAL A 35 -8.67 -5.63 -9.20
C VAL A 35 -9.93 -5.43 -10.02
N PHE A 36 -11.10 -5.61 -9.39
CA PHE A 36 -12.39 -5.33 -10.01
C PHE A 36 -13.30 -4.57 -9.04
N GLN A 37 -14.25 -3.83 -9.62
CA GLN A 37 -15.25 -3.07 -8.87
C GLN A 37 -16.62 -3.76 -8.96
N THR A 38 -17.37 -3.77 -7.86
CA THR A 38 -18.77 -4.22 -7.84
C THR A 38 -19.73 -3.09 -8.25
N PRO A 39 -21.00 -3.40 -8.57
CA PRO A 39 -22.02 -2.37 -8.81
C PRO A 39 -22.23 -1.40 -7.64
N ASP A 40 -21.89 -1.83 -6.41
CA ASP A 40 -22.01 -1.04 -5.19
C ASP A 40 -20.76 -0.17 -4.90
N TYR A 41 -19.85 -0.05 -5.87
CA TYR A 41 -18.60 0.71 -5.82
C TYR A 41 -17.52 0.17 -4.87
N ASP A 42 -17.72 -1.02 -4.31
CA ASP A 42 -16.67 -1.72 -3.56
C ASP A 42 -15.60 -2.29 -4.50
N TYR A 43 -14.35 -2.24 -4.07
CA TYR A 43 -13.24 -2.85 -4.79
C TYR A 43 -12.81 -4.16 -4.15
N TYR A 44 -12.47 -5.13 -5.01
CA TYR A 44 -11.95 -6.42 -4.61
C TYR A 44 -10.73 -6.78 -5.46
N ALA A 45 -9.83 -7.57 -4.89
CA ALA A 45 -8.77 -8.26 -5.61
C ALA A 45 -9.01 -9.77 -5.62
N SER A 46 -8.68 -10.41 -6.74
CA SER A 46 -8.71 -11.87 -6.90
C SER A 46 -7.48 -12.37 -7.63
N SER A 47 -7.11 -13.63 -7.41
CA SER A 47 -5.98 -14.28 -8.08
C SER A 47 -6.35 -15.69 -8.54
N PRO A 48 -5.91 -16.13 -9.74
CA PRO A 48 -6.09 -17.51 -10.17
C PRO A 48 -5.30 -18.51 -9.31
N GLU A 49 -4.27 -18.08 -8.57
CA GLU A 49 -3.52 -18.92 -7.63
C GLU A 49 -4.33 -19.28 -6.39
N TYR A 50 -5.32 -18.45 -6.03
CA TYR A 50 -6.22 -18.66 -4.90
C TYR A 50 -7.68 -18.68 -5.37
N PRO A 51 -8.12 -19.75 -6.06
CA PRO A 51 -9.47 -19.82 -6.63
C PRO A 51 -10.55 -19.63 -5.56
N GLY A 52 -11.45 -18.67 -5.79
CA GLY A 52 -12.55 -18.36 -4.90
C GLY A 52 -12.24 -17.34 -3.80
N LEU A 53 -10.97 -16.96 -3.60
CA LEU A 53 -10.60 -15.87 -2.72
C LEU A 53 -10.98 -14.53 -3.35
N ARG A 54 -11.67 -13.68 -2.58
CA ARG A 54 -11.94 -12.28 -2.92
C ARG A 54 -11.55 -11.40 -1.75
N VAL A 55 -10.51 -10.61 -1.93
CA VAL A 55 -10.00 -9.70 -0.90
C VAL A 55 -10.64 -8.35 -1.10
N ARG A 56 -11.43 -7.89 -0.13
CA ARG A 56 -11.99 -6.52 -0.15
C ARG A 56 -10.85 -5.50 0.04
N LEU A 57 -10.91 -4.39 -0.68
CA LEU A 57 -9.93 -3.31 -0.60
C LEU A 57 -10.62 -2.04 -0.08
N ASP A 58 -10.24 -1.61 1.12
CA ASP A 58 -10.74 -0.35 1.68
C ASP A 58 -9.92 0.82 1.15
N LEU A 59 -10.62 1.88 0.73
CA LEU A 59 -9.99 3.05 0.10
C LEU A 59 -9.98 4.24 1.04
N ASP A 60 -8.90 5.01 0.96
CA ASP A 60 -8.76 6.29 1.66
C ASP A 60 -9.10 7.48 0.76
N ALA A 61 -9.17 7.27 -0.56
CA ALA A 61 -9.57 8.29 -1.54
C ALA A 61 -10.40 7.65 -2.67
N PRO A 62 -11.19 8.42 -3.44
CA PRO A 62 -11.99 7.91 -4.55
C PRO A 62 -11.11 7.61 -5.78
N VAL A 63 -10.27 6.59 -5.67
CA VAL A 63 -9.34 6.12 -6.71
C VAL A 63 -9.58 4.63 -6.99
N THR A 64 -9.08 4.13 -8.12
CA THR A 64 -8.97 2.69 -8.33
C THR A 64 -7.74 2.18 -7.57
N PRO A 65 -7.87 1.21 -6.65
CA PRO A 65 -6.72 0.67 -5.94
C PRO A 65 -5.81 -0.10 -6.88
N ARG A 66 -4.54 -0.20 -6.51
CA ARG A 66 -3.54 -0.98 -7.24
C ARG A 66 -2.85 -1.92 -6.28
N VAL A 67 -2.87 -3.22 -6.57
CA VAL A 67 -2.07 -4.20 -5.83
C VAL A 67 -0.59 -3.92 -6.09
N LEU A 68 0.19 -3.87 -5.01
CA LEU A 68 1.62 -3.56 -5.03
C LEU A 68 2.45 -4.78 -4.70
N ASP A 69 1.98 -5.64 -3.79
CA ASP A 69 2.66 -6.88 -3.43
C ASP A 69 1.70 -7.92 -2.84
N PHE A 70 2.13 -9.17 -2.82
CA PHE A 70 1.46 -10.23 -2.07
C PHE A 70 2.48 -11.19 -1.46
N ALA A 71 2.34 -11.47 -0.16
CA ALA A 71 3.21 -12.40 0.55
C ALA A 71 2.44 -13.36 1.45
N THR A 72 2.99 -14.55 1.66
CA THR A 72 2.51 -15.53 2.64
C THR A 72 3.59 -15.73 3.72
N PRO A 73 3.46 -15.12 4.91
CA PRO A 73 4.48 -15.24 5.93
C PRO A 73 4.68 -16.72 6.33
N PRO A 74 5.90 -17.29 6.19
CA PRO A 74 6.12 -18.73 6.34
C PRO A 74 5.72 -19.29 7.70
N ARG A 75 5.78 -18.46 8.75
CA ARG A 75 5.47 -18.85 10.13
C ARG A 75 4.03 -19.32 10.33
N TYR A 76 3.11 -18.95 9.45
CA TYR A 76 1.71 -19.38 9.51
C TYR A 76 1.40 -20.55 8.57
N GLY A 77 2.42 -21.23 8.05
CA GLY A 77 2.25 -22.45 7.24
C GLY A 77 1.42 -22.23 5.97
N GLY A 78 1.45 -21.03 5.40
CA GLY A 78 0.63 -20.67 4.24
C GLY A 78 -0.84 -20.38 4.53
N ARG A 79 -1.27 -20.33 5.81
CA ARG A 79 -2.64 -19.93 6.19
C ARG A 79 -2.88 -18.44 5.96
N VAL A 80 -1.90 -17.60 6.28
CA VAL A 80 -2.07 -16.13 6.25
C VAL A 80 -1.48 -15.58 4.96
N GLY A 81 -2.26 -14.76 4.27
CA GLY A 81 -1.81 -13.92 3.15
C GLY A 81 -1.80 -12.45 3.56
N VAL A 82 -0.91 -11.68 2.96
CA VAL A 82 -0.81 -10.22 3.13
C VAL A 82 -0.80 -9.61 1.74
N LEU A 83 -1.88 -8.92 1.38
CA LEU A 83 -2.01 -8.22 0.11
C LEU A 83 -1.76 -6.74 0.33
N GLN A 84 -0.66 -6.21 -0.21
CA GLN A 84 -0.36 -4.79 -0.16
C GLN A 84 -1.00 -4.07 -1.34
N TYR A 85 -1.64 -2.93 -1.10
CA TYR A 85 -2.28 -2.15 -2.14
C TYR A 85 -2.28 -0.65 -1.84
N PHE A 86 -2.20 0.14 -2.91
CA PHE A 86 -2.44 1.58 -2.86
C PHE A 86 -3.94 1.84 -2.61
N SER A 87 -4.26 2.58 -1.55
CA SER A 87 -5.64 2.87 -1.13
C SER A 87 -6.06 4.32 -1.42
N GLY A 88 -5.12 5.20 -1.73
CA GLY A 88 -5.42 6.55 -2.19
C GLY A 88 -4.45 7.61 -1.70
N ASP A 89 -4.65 8.82 -2.24
CA ASP A 89 -3.97 10.04 -1.81
C ASP A 89 -5.01 11.01 -1.18
N PRO A 90 -5.53 10.75 0.04
CA PRO A 90 -6.43 11.70 0.70
C PRO A 90 -5.77 13.05 1.01
N GLY A 91 -6.60 14.09 1.12
CA GLY A 91 -6.20 15.42 1.58
C GLY A 91 -6.69 16.56 0.69
N THR A 92 -6.87 17.74 1.29
CA THR A 92 -7.35 18.95 0.59
C THR A 92 -6.26 20.01 0.38
N SER A 93 -5.21 19.97 1.22
CA SER A 93 -4.08 20.93 1.17
C SER A 93 -2.77 20.26 0.75
N TYR A 94 -2.57 19.01 1.14
CA TYR A 94 -1.47 18.14 0.73
C TYR A 94 -2.03 16.74 0.53
N LEU A 95 -1.60 16.08 -0.54
CA LEU A 95 -1.99 14.71 -0.86
C LEU A 95 -1.07 13.78 -0.09
N VAL A 96 -1.65 12.93 0.76
CA VAL A 96 -0.93 11.97 1.58
C VAL A 96 -1.12 10.58 0.99
N THR A 97 -0.07 10.01 0.42
CA THR A 97 -0.15 8.66 -0.15
C THR A 97 -0.28 7.63 0.95
N ILE A 98 -1.36 6.84 0.88
CA ILE A 98 -1.62 5.74 1.80
C ILE A 98 -1.53 4.41 1.05
N VAL A 99 -0.75 3.51 1.63
CA VAL A 99 -0.67 2.10 1.25
C VAL A 99 -1.21 1.30 2.42
N ARG A 100 -2.14 0.39 2.13
CA ARG A 100 -2.71 -0.55 3.09
C ARG A 100 -2.24 -1.96 2.81
N ASN A 101 -2.31 -2.79 3.84
CA ASN A 101 -2.25 -4.23 3.70
C ASN A 101 -3.62 -4.81 4.03
N ALA A 102 -4.11 -5.78 3.27
CA ALA A 102 -5.17 -6.68 3.70
C ALA A 102 -4.55 -7.98 4.21
N VAL A 103 -4.75 -8.28 5.50
CA VAL A 103 -4.34 -9.54 6.13
C VAL A 103 -5.50 -10.51 6.00
N VAL A 104 -5.27 -11.67 5.37
CA VAL A 104 -6.35 -12.61 5.01
C VAL A 104 -6.04 -14.02 5.50
N ASP A 105 -7.07 -14.73 5.97
CA ASP A 105 -7.01 -16.17 6.18
C ASP A 105 -7.32 -16.86 4.84
N LEU A 106 -6.30 -17.46 4.22
CA LEU A 106 -6.39 -18.10 2.91
C LEU A 106 -7.20 -19.41 2.93
N ARG A 107 -7.48 -19.98 4.12
CA ARG A 107 -8.32 -21.17 4.25
C ARG A 107 -9.80 -20.81 4.26
N THR A 108 -10.18 -19.71 4.90
CA THR A 108 -11.58 -19.26 4.99
C THR A 108 -11.95 -18.21 3.95
N GLY A 109 -10.95 -17.51 3.40
CA GLY A 109 -11.12 -16.34 2.55
C GLY A 109 -11.49 -15.06 3.31
N GLU A 110 -11.42 -15.08 4.64
CA GLU A 110 -11.77 -13.95 5.48
C GLU A 110 -10.65 -12.90 5.50
N THR A 111 -11.02 -11.63 5.44
CA THR A 111 -10.09 -10.53 5.71
C THR A 111 -10.08 -10.25 7.21
N LEU A 112 -8.95 -10.54 7.85
CA LEU A 112 -8.74 -10.43 9.29
C LEU A 112 -8.50 -8.98 9.72
N GLY A 113 -7.91 -8.17 8.86
CA GLY A 113 -7.67 -6.76 9.11
C GLY A 113 -7.10 -6.04 7.89
N MET A 114 -7.21 -4.70 7.89
CA MET A 114 -6.69 -3.85 6.82
C MET A 114 -5.80 -2.70 7.33
N PRO A 115 -4.73 -2.99 8.10
CA PRO A 115 -3.89 -1.96 8.68
C PRO A 115 -3.17 -1.13 7.60
N VAL A 116 -2.81 0.10 7.97
CA VAL A 116 -1.94 0.94 7.15
C VAL A 116 -0.55 0.31 7.09
N TYR A 117 -0.01 0.16 5.89
CA TYR A 117 1.38 -0.24 5.67
C TYR A 117 2.30 0.98 5.70
N SER A 118 1.90 2.07 5.04
CA SER A 118 2.61 3.34 5.08
C SER A 118 1.67 4.51 4.85
N GLU A 119 1.97 5.64 5.47
CA GLU A 119 1.32 6.94 5.24
C GLU A 119 2.38 8.01 5.06
N ASP A 120 2.24 8.86 4.06
CA ASP A 120 3.21 9.93 3.76
C ASP A 120 4.64 9.41 3.62
N CYS A 121 4.80 8.26 2.94
CA CYS A 121 6.06 7.52 2.76
C CYS A 121 6.66 6.93 4.05
N GLU A 122 6.06 7.12 5.21
CA GLU A 122 6.53 6.57 6.48
C GLU A 122 5.90 5.18 6.69
N PRO A 123 6.71 4.09 6.70
CA PRO A 123 6.19 2.74 6.91
C PRO A 123 5.81 2.51 8.37
N ALA A 124 4.79 1.71 8.58
CA ALA A 124 4.42 1.20 9.89
C ALA A 124 5.43 0.17 10.39
N ASP A 125 5.54 0.03 11.71
CA ASP A 125 6.33 -1.01 12.38
C ASP A 125 5.49 -2.26 12.60
N TRP A 126 5.92 -3.40 12.04
CA TRP A 126 5.16 -4.66 12.08
C TRP A 126 5.80 -5.67 13.03
N GLN A 127 5.02 -6.14 14.00
CA GLN A 127 5.41 -7.17 14.95
C GLN A 127 4.50 -8.39 14.80
N TRP A 128 5.09 -9.51 14.38
CA TRP A 128 4.38 -10.75 14.12
C TRP A 128 4.47 -11.69 15.33
N TYR A 129 3.32 -12.15 15.82
CA TYR A 129 3.19 -13.13 16.90
C TYR A 129 2.53 -14.40 16.37
N ASP A 130 2.39 -15.44 17.19
CA ASP A 130 1.82 -16.70 16.71
C ASP A 130 0.30 -16.62 16.50
N ASP A 131 -0.38 -15.76 17.27
CA ASP A 131 -1.83 -15.58 17.29
C ASP A 131 -2.31 -14.21 16.79
N ARG A 132 -1.40 -13.24 16.60
CA ARG A 132 -1.76 -11.88 16.18
C ARG A 132 -0.65 -11.17 15.42
N VAL A 133 -1.00 -10.04 14.83
CA VAL A 133 -0.08 -9.05 14.25
C VAL A 133 -0.33 -7.73 14.93
N VAL A 134 0.74 -7.05 15.35
CA VAL A 134 0.67 -5.68 15.88
C VAL A 134 1.34 -4.76 14.86
N VAL A 135 0.62 -3.71 14.45
CA VAL A 135 1.08 -2.71 13.48
C VAL A 135 1.06 -1.35 14.16
N GLU A 136 2.23 -0.73 14.29
CA GLU A 136 2.42 0.53 15.00
C GLU A 136 2.73 1.67 14.01
N MET A 137 2.00 2.78 14.17
CA MET A 137 2.23 4.05 13.49
C MET A 137 2.40 5.15 14.55
N SER A 138 2.95 6.30 14.15
CA SER A 138 3.17 7.43 15.07
C SER A 138 1.90 7.93 15.78
N TYR A 139 0.73 7.67 15.20
CA TYR A 139 -0.57 8.12 15.66
C TYR A 139 -1.49 6.99 16.16
N GLY A 140 -1.06 5.72 16.16
CA GLY A 140 -1.92 4.61 16.56
C GLY A 140 -1.31 3.22 16.45
N THR A 141 -2.05 2.24 16.95
CA THR A 141 -1.67 0.82 16.91
C THR A 141 -2.88 0.00 16.47
N ASP A 142 -2.70 -0.84 15.46
CA ASP A 142 -3.67 -1.85 15.04
C ASP A 142 -3.22 -3.22 15.55
N VAL A 143 -4.17 -4.01 16.07
CA VAL A 143 -3.95 -5.40 16.46
C VAL A 143 -4.88 -6.29 15.64
N ILE A 144 -4.29 -7.18 14.84
CA ILE A 144 -5.00 -8.13 13.98
C ILE A 144 -4.90 -9.50 14.59
N GLU A 145 -6.00 -10.01 15.13
CA GLU A 145 -6.09 -11.38 15.64
C GLU A 145 -6.09 -12.37 14.45
N LEU A 146 -5.30 -13.43 14.57
CA LEU A 146 -5.13 -14.47 13.55
C LEU A 146 -5.81 -15.80 13.94
N SER A 147 -6.44 -15.86 15.12
CA SER A 147 -7.09 -17.07 15.64
C SER A 147 -8.34 -17.44 14.83
#